data_AF-A0A7C5T2W8-F1
#
_entry.id   AF-A0A7C5T2W8-F1
#
_cell.length_a   1.000
_cell.length_b   1.000
_cell.length_c   1.000
_cell.angle_alpha   90.00
_cell.angle_beta   90.00
_cell.angle_gamma   90.00
#
_symmetry.space_group_name_H-M   'P 1'
#
loop_
_entity.id
_entity.type
_entity.pdbx_description
1 polymer ?
#
loop_
_entity_poly.entity_id
_entity_poly.type
_entity_poly.pdbx_seq_one_letter_code
_entity_poly.pdbx_strand_id
1 'polypeptide(L)'
;MSNIERKVELVKSLLKAIHEGAKPEELSTRFREVLSEVSPAEIVLIEQQLVREGVPIGDILKLCDLHVQLFREYLASRELSGIPRGHPLDLLLRENEVILKLSEALGLYAQSVLGSPKVEREVFEQLRKVLRDLRSIRLHYRKIQMLIFPYLERRGIVAVPRV
;
A
#
# COMPACT_ATOMS: atom_id res chain seq x y z
N MET A 1 -31.29 4.91 -2.42
CA MET A 1 -29.82 4.83 -2.41
C MET A 1 -29.41 3.53 -1.76
N SER A 2 -28.56 2.73 -2.41
CA SER A 2 -27.99 1.53 -1.81
C SER A 2 -26.99 1.92 -0.71
N ASN A 3 -26.71 1.00 0.23
CA ASN A 3 -25.71 1.22 1.28
C ASN A 3 -24.33 1.58 0.69
N ILE A 4 -23.98 0.95 -0.44
CA ILE A 4 -22.74 1.21 -1.18
C ILE A 4 -22.71 2.62 -1.76
N GLU A 5 -23.82 3.12 -2.33
CA GLU A 5 -23.89 4.48 -2.87
C GLU A 5 -23.65 5.55 -1.79
N ARG A 6 -24.15 5.34 -0.58
CA ARG A 6 -23.88 6.24 0.56
C ARG A 6 -22.41 6.23 0.98
N LYS A 7 -21.80 5.04 1.05
CA LYS A 7 -20.38 4.88 1.37
C LYS A 7 -19.48 5.51 0.30
N VAL A 8 -19.83 5.35 -0.98
CA VAL A 8 -19.16 6.01 -2.11
C VAL A 8 -19.23 7.53 -1.97
N GLU A 9 -20.41 8.09 -1.66
CA GLU A 9 -20.58 9.53 -1.52
C GLU A 9 -19.81 10.10 -0.31
N LEU A 10 -19.74 9.34 0.78
CA LEU A 10 -18.90 9.68 1.94
C LEU A 10 -17.42 9.74 1.55
N VAL A 11 -16.89 8.73 0.88
CA VAL A 11 -15.48 8.73 0.43
C VAL A 11 -15.22 9.84 -0.59
N LYS A 12 -16.18 10.17 -1.47
CA LYS A 12 -16.08 11.33 -2.38
C LYS A 12 -16.03 12.67 -1.63
N SER A 13 -16.86 12.84 -0.60
CA SER A 13 -16.87 14.07 0.20
C SER A 13 -15.53 14.28 0.92
N LEU A 14 -14.94 13.18 1.37
CA LEU A 14 -13.63 13.14 2.00
C LEU A 14 -12.50 13.46 1.00
N LEU A 15 -12.59 12.95 -0.23
CA LEU A 15 -11.69 13.30 -1.33
C LEU A 15 -11.71 14.80 -1.67
N LYS A 16 -12.90 15.39 -1.74
CA LYS A 16 -13.06 16.84 -1.98
C LYS A 16 -12.41 17.66 -0.87
N ALA A 17 -12.63 17.29 0.38
CA ALA A 17 -12.05 17.98 1.53
C ALA A 17 -10.51 17.96 1.52
N ILE A 18 -9.89 16.84 1.10
CA ILE A 18 -8.43 16.77 0.87
C ILE A 18 -8.00 17.73 -0.24
N HIS A 19 -8.76 17.79 -1.34
CA HIS A 19 -8.45 18.66 -2.48
C HIS A 19 -8.58 20.15 -2.13
N GLU A 20 -9.46 20.48 -1.18
CA GLU A 20 -9.68 21.82 -0.63
C GLU A 20 -8.62 22.22 0.43
N GLY A 21 -7.65 21.34 0.74
CA GLY A 21 -6.52 21.65 1.62
C GLY A 21 -6.81 21.40 3.11
N ALA A 22 -7.82 20.59 3.45
CA ALA A 22 -8.08 20.22 4.84
C ALA A 22 -6.89 19.49 5.46
N LYS A 23 -6.64 19.75 6.75
CA LYS A 23 -5.51 19.18 7.47
C LYS A 23 -5.69 17.66 7.65
N PRO A 24 -4.64 16.84 7.42
CA PRO A 24 -4.70 15.39 7.58
C PRO A 24 -5.20 14.94 8.97
N GLU A 25 -4.93 15.70 10.03
CA GLU A 25 -5.36 15.33 11.39
C GLU A 25 -6.88 15.41 11.60
N GLU A 26 -7.55 16.42 11.05
CA GLU A 26 -9.02 16.56 11.14
C GLU A 26 -9.74 15.55 10.24
N LEU A 27 -9.13 15.23 9.11
CA LEU A 27 -9.62 14.21 8.19
C LEU A 27 -9.49 12.81 8.79
N SER A 28 -8.40 12.51 9.50
CA SER A 28 -8.11 11.18 10.04
C SER A 28 -9.24 10.60 10.89
N THR A 29 -9.84 11.39 11.80
CA THR A 29 -10.93 10.92 12.67
C THR A 29 -12.19 10.57 11.87
N ARG A 30 -12.62 11.49 10.99
CA ARG A 30 -13.81 11.31 10.15
C ARG A 30 -13.61 10.22 9.10
N PHE A 31 -12.38 10.09 8.57
CA PHE A 31 -11.98 9.01 7.68
C PHE A 31 -12.00 7.66 8.39
N ARG A 32 -11.51 7.58 9.63
CA ARG A 32 -11.49 6.34 10.39
C ARG A 32 -12.91 5.85 10.69
N GLU A 33 -13.81 6.74 11.07
CA GLU A 33 -15.24 6.42 11.25
C GLU A 33 -15.85 5.86 9.96
N VAL A 34 -15.70 6.58 8.84
CA VAL A 34 -16.24 6.15 7.54
C VAL A 34 -15.63 4.83 7.08
N LEU A 35 -14.31 4.67 7.18
CA LEU A 35 -13.62 3.46 6.71
C LEU A 35 -13.77 2.27 7.65
N SER A 36 -14.07 2.48 8.94
CA SER A 36 -14.42 1.40 9.86
C SER A 36 -15.70 0.67 9.43
N GLU A 37 -16.58 1.35 8.70
CA GLU A 37 -17.81 0.78 8.14
C GLU A 37 -17.62 0.20 6.73
N VAL A 38 -16.44 0.39 6.10
CA VAL A 38 -16.16 -0.01 4.73
C VAL A 38 -15.19 -1.19 4.73
N SER A 39 -15.63 -2.31 4.15
CA SER A 39 -14.78 -3.48 3.98
C SER A 39 -13.71 -3.25 2.88
N PRO A 40 -12.58 -3.98 2.91
CA PRO A 40 -11.56 -3.95 1.86
C PRO A 40 -12.10 -4.10 0.44
N ALA A 41 -13.09 -4.98 0.25
CA ALA A 41 -13.72 -5.18 -1.04
C ALA A 41 -14.54 -3.96 -1.49
N GLU A 42 -15.21 -3.28 -0.55
CA GLU A 42 -15.95 -2.05 -0.82
C GLU A 42 -15.01 -0.89 -1.18
N ILE A 43 -13.81 -0.80 -0.58
CA ILE A 43 -12.81 0.23 -0.95
C ILE A 43 -12.41 0.07 -2.41
N VAL A 44 -12.14 -1.17 -2.84
CA VAL A 44 -11.82 -1.47 -4.24
C VAL A 44 -12.95 -1.04 -5.18
N LEU A 45 -14.21 -1.27 -4.80
CA LEU A 45 -15.38 -0.85 -5.59
C LEU A 45 -15.51 0.67 -5.66
N ILE A 46 -15.25 1.36 -4.54
CA ILE A 46 -15.28 2.82 -4.46
C ILE A 46 -14.19 3.41 -5.37
N GLU A 47 -12.96 2.90 -5.32
CA GLU A 47 -11.88 3.31 -6.22
C GLU A 47 -12.23 3.09 -7.70
N GLN A 48 -12.82 1.93 -8.05
CA GLN A 48 -13.29 1.71 -9.43
C GLN A 48 -14.34 2.72 -9.86
N GLN A 49 -15.23 3.11 -8.96
CA GLN A 49 -16.29 4.06 -9.25
C GLN A 49 -15.73 5.47 -9.43
N LEU A 50 -14.78 5.89 -8.60
CA LEU A 50 -14.07 7.16 -8.74
C LEU A 50 -13.33 7.27 -10.07
N VAL A 51 -12.62 6.21 -10.47
CA VAL A 51 -11.94 6.15 -11.77
C VAL A 51 -12.96 6.25 -12.92
N ARG A 52 -14.09 5.54 -12.83
CA ARG A 52 -15.16 5.60 -13.85
C ARG A 52 -15.80 6.98 -13.98
N GLU A 53 -15.91 7.71 -12.88
CA GLU A 53 -16.44 9.07 -12.84
C GLU A 53 -15.42 10.15 -13.26
N GLY A 54 -14.19 9.74 -13.61
CA GLY A 54 -13.17 10.64 -14.15
C GLY A 54 -12.29 11.31 -13.09
N VAL A 55 -12.32 10.85 -11.84
CA VAL A 55 -11.39 11.34 -10.82
C VAL A 55 -9.95 10.95 -11.22
N PRO A 56 -9.00 11.91 -11.26
CA PRO A 56 -7.62 11.61 -11.61
C PRO A 56 -6.98 10.60 -10.67
N ILE A 57 -6.22 9.65 -11.23
CA ILE A 57 -5.49 8.64 -10.44
C ILE A 57 -4.55 9.30 -9.42
N GLY A 58 -3.94 10.43 -9.78
CA GLY A 58 -3.07 11.20 -8.87
C GLY A 58 -3.79 11.69 -7.61
N ASP A 59 -5.09 11.97 -7.68
CA ASP A 59 -5.88 12.39 -6.51
C ASP A 59 -6.34 11.20 -5.68
N ILE A 60 -6.59 10.06 -6.33
CA ILE A 60 -6.82 8.78 -5.65
C ILE A 60 -5.55 8.36 -4.90
N LEU A 61 -4.36 8.56 -5.49
CA LEU A 61 -3.07 8.28 -4.86
C LEU A 61 -2.80 9.15 -3.62
N LYS A 62 -3.34 10.38 -3.54
CA LYS A 62 -3.25 11.19 -2.31
C LYS A 62 -4.03 10.59 -1.14
N LEU A 63 -4.99 9.71 -1.41
CA LEU A 63 -5.64 8.90 -0.39
C LEU A 63 -4.80 7.68 0.02
N CYS A 64 -3.79 7.29 -0.77
CA CYS A 64 -3.13 6.00 -0.55
C CYS A 64 -2.48 5.89 0.82
N ASP A 65 -1.78 6.92 1.28
CA ASP A 65 -1.13 6.85 2.59
C ASP A 65 -2.14 6.68 3.73
N LEU A 66 -3.27 7.40 3.65
CA LEU A 66 -4.33 7.34 4.65
C LEU A 66 -5.12 6.03 4.58
N HIS A 67 -5.47 5.57 3.37
CA HIS A 67 -6.15 4.28 3.22
C HIS A 67 -5.22 3.12 3.57
N VAL A 68 -3.91 3.20 3.32
CA VAL A 68 -2.96 2.11 3.64
C VAL A 68 -2.84 2.01 5.15
N GLN A 69 -2.78 3.15 5.85
CA GLN A 69 -2.80 3.17 7.31
C GLN A 69 -4.09 2.53 7.86
N LEU A 70 -5.25 2.89 7.32
CA LEU A 70 -6.54 2.35 7.76
C LEU A 70 -6.74 0.88 7.36
N PHE A 71 -6.23 0.47 6.20
CA PHE A 71 -6.15 -0.93 5.77
C PHE A 71 -5.27 -1.72 6.72
N ARG A 72 -4.12 -1.18 7.12
CA ARG A 72 -3.25 -1.83 8.11
C ARG A 72 -3.96 -1.97 9.45
N GLU A 73 -4.66 -0.95 9.93
CA GLU A 73 -5.46 -1.02 11.17
C GLU A 73 -6.58 -2.08 11.06
N TYR A 74 -7.31 -2.12 9.93
CA TYR A 74 -8.36 -3.10 9.67
C TYR A 74 -7.81 -4.54 9.59
N LEU A 75 -6.68 -4.72 8.90
CA LEU A 75 -6.03 -6.01 8.70
C LEU A 75 -5.21 -6.45 9.92
N ALA A 76 -4.80 -5.55 10.82
CA ALA A 76 -4.01 -5.88 12.00
C ALA A 76 -4.71 -6.88 12.93
N SER A 77 -6.05 -6.89 12.93
CA SER A 77 -6.87 -7.86 13.69
C SER A 77 -7.16 -9.15 12.92
N ARG A 78 -6.71 -9.27 11.67
CA ARG A 78 -7.05 -10.35 10.74
C ARG A 78 -5.79 -11.05 10.25
N GLU A 79 -5.46 -12.18 10.86
CA GLU A 79 -4.41 -13.03 10.34
C GLU A 79 -4.86 -13.77 9.08
N LEU A 80 -4.06 -13.66 8.02
CA LEU A 80 -4.12 -14.56 6.87
C LEU A 80 -3.64 -15.94 7.33
N SER A 81 -4.57 -16.74 7.86
CA SER A 81 -4.31 -18.12 8.30
C SER A 81 -4.65 -19.12 7.20
N GLY A 82 -4.02 -20.30 7.26
CA GLY A 82 -4.36 -21.42 6.38
C GLY A 82 -3.72 -21.41 4.98
N ILE A 83 -2.73 -20.57 4.72
CA ILE A 83 -1.99 -20.62 3.45
C ILE A 83 -0.95 -21.76 3.52
N PRO A 84 -1.06 -22.79 2.66
CA PRO A 84 -0.12 -23.91 2.70
C PRO A 84 1.25 -23.52 2.19
N ARG A 85 2.28 -24.20 2.71
CA ARG A 85 3.67 -23.99 2.28
C ARG A 85 3.82 -24.29 0.79
N GLY A 86 4.44 -23.36 0.06
CA GLY A 86 4.64 -23.49 -1.39
C GLY A 86 3.49 -22.91 -2.23
N HIS A 87 2.40 -22.45 -1.61
CA HIS A 87 1.39 -21.67 -2.31
C HIS A 87 2.00 -20.36 -2.87
N PRO A 88 1.57 -19.86 -4.05
CA PRO A 88 2.10 -18.61 -4.59
C PRO A 88 1.98 -17.40 -3.63
N LEU A 89 0.90 -17.34 -2.85
CA LEU A 89 0.76 -16.31 -1.80
C LEU A 89 1.75 -16.51 -0.65
N ASP A 90 2.02 -17.75 -0.22
CA ASP A 90 3.03 -18.03 0.81
C ASP A 90 4.42 -17.54 0.37
N LEU A 91 4.77 -17.76 -0.91
CA LEU A 91 6.01 -17.24 -1.48
C LEU A 91 6.05 -15.70 -1.46
N LEU A 92 5.00 -15.02 -1.92
CA LEU A 92 4.95 -13.56 -1.95
C LEU A 92 5.01 -12.94 -0.54
N LEU A 93 4.35 -13.56 0.44
CA LEU A 93 4.39 -13.11 1.83
C LEU A 93 5.81 -13.21 2.42
N ARG A 94 6.50 -14.33 2.23
CA ARG A 94 7.89 -14.48 2.67
C ARG A 94 8.85 -13.51 1.98
N GLU A 95 8.61 -13.23 0.70
CA GLU A 95 9.40 -12.21 0.00
C GLU A 95 9.20 -10.83 0.60
N ASN A 96 7.97 -10.46 0.96
CA ASN A 96 7.70 -9.22 1.68
C ASN A 96 8.45 -9.14 3.02
N GLU A 97 8.51 -10.25 3.78
CA GLU A 97 9.30 -10.29 5.02
C GLU A 97 10.80 -10.03 4.78
N VAL A 98 11.37 -10.59 3.70
CA VAL A 98 12.77 -10.36 3.35
C VAL A 98 12.99 -8.92 2.89
N ILE A 99 12.08 -8.38 2.07
CA ILE A 99 12.13 -6.98 1.62
C ILE A 99 12.08 -6.03 2.82
N LEU A 100 11.22 -6.29 3.80
CA LEU A 100 11.12 -5.51 5.03
C LEU A 100 12.45 -5.51 5.79
N LYS A 101 13.03 -6.69 6.05
CA LYS A 101 14.33 -6.81 6.74
C LYS A 101 15.46 -6.08 6.01
N LEU A 102 15.49 -6.18 4.68
CA LEU A 102 16.47 -5.45 3.87
C LEU A 102 16.27 -3.94 3.93
N SER A 103 15.02 -3.48 4.02
CA SER A 103 14.68 -2.06 4.10
C SER A 103 15.06 -1.48 5.47
N GLU A 104 14.84 -2.23 6.55
CA GLU A 104 15.30 -1.88 7.90
C GLU A 104 16.82 -1.82 7.96
N ALA A 105 17.51 -2.82 7.42
CA ALA A 105 18.98 -2.84 7.34
C ALA A 105 19.52 -1.66 6.52
N LEU A 106 18.86 -1.32 5.41
CA LEU A 106 19.21 -0.14 4.61
C LEU A 106 19.13 1.13 5.44
N GLY A 107 18.05 1.30 6.20
CA GLY A 107 17.86 2.46 7.09
C GLY A 107 18.98 2.58 8.13
N LEU A 108 19.33 1.47 8.80
CA LEU A 108 20.41 1.44 9.79
C LEU A 108 21.76 1.81 9.16
N TYR A 109 22.15 1.15 8.07
CA TYR A 109 23.44 1.44 7.42
C TYR A 109 23.48 2.85 6.82
N ALA A 110 22.39 3.34 6.24
CA ALA A 110 22.32 4.71 5.72
C ALA A 110 22.50 5.75 6.84
N GLN A 111 21.86 5.54 8.00
CA GLN A 111 22.06 6.42 9.16
C GLN A 111 23.50 6.41 9.65
N SER A 112 24.15 5.24 9.73
CA SER A 112 25.56 5.14 10.13
C SER A 112 26.50 5.85 9.15
N VAL A 113 26.20 5.81 7.85
CA VAL A 113 26.99 6.50 6.81
C VAL A 113 26.79 8.01 6.84
N LEU A 114 25.54 8.48 6.99
CA LEU A 114 25.21 9.90 6.99
C LEU A 114 25.56 10.61 8.30
N GLY A 115 25.52 9.89 9.42
CA GLY A 115 25.78 10.43 10.76
C GLY A 115 27.25 10.47 11.19
N SER A 116 28.18 9.96 10.37
CA SER A 116 29.60 9.92 10.69
C SER A 116 30.46 10.66 9.67
N PRO A 117 31.36 11.56 10.09
CA PRO A 117 32.32 12.20 9.19
C PRO A 117 33.36 11.23 8.63
N LYS A 118 33.53 10.05 9.26
CA LYS A 118 34.41 8.98 8.78
C LYS A 118 33.62 7.68 8.73
N VAL A 119 33.31 7.24 7.53
CA VAL A 119 32.56 6.01 7.29
C VAL A 119 33.52 4.83 7.27
N GLU A 120 33.25 3.83 8.11
CA GLU A 120 33.99 2.57 8.08
C GLU A 120 33.74 1.84 6.77
N ARG A 121 34.82 1.30 6.18
CA ARG A 121 34.76 0.59 4.90
C ARG A 121 33.76 -0.57 4.94
N GLU A 122 33.72 -1.29 6.06
CA GLU A 122 32.81 -2.42 6.25
C GLU A 122 31.33 -1.99 6.22
N VAL A 123 30.97 -0.91 6.90
CA VAL A 123 29.62 -0.32 6.88
C VAL A 123 29.21 0.05 5.45
N PHE A 124 30.11 0.66 4.69
CA PHE A 124 29.85 1.02 3.30
C PHE A 124 29.71 -0.21 2.39
N GLU A 125 30.49 -1.26 2.60
CA GLU A 125 30.38 -2.52 1.87
C GLU A 125 29.06 -3.25 2.17
N GLN A 126 28.60 -3.25 3.42
CA GLN A 126 27.29 -3.79 3.80
C GLN A 126 26.14 -2.98 3.20
N LEU A 127 26.20 -1.64 3.22
CA LEU A 127 25.22 -0.78 2.55
C LEU A 127 25.10 -1.14 1.06
N ARG A 128 26.23 -1.28 0.36
CA ARG A 128 26.25 -1.68 -1.06
C ARG A 128 25.66 -3.07 -1.27
N LYS A 129 25.88 -4.01 -0.34
CA LYS A 129 25.30 -5.35 -0.40
C LYS A 129 23.78 -5.29 -0.26
N VAL A 130 23.26 -4.62 0.77
CA VAL A 130 21.82 -4.44 0.99
C VAL A 130 21.16 -3.79 -0.23
N LEU A 131 21.76 -2.75 -0.80
CA LEU A 131 21.25 -2.11 -2.02
C LEU A 131 21.20 -3.04 -3.22
N ARG A 132 22.19 -3.93 -3.40
CA ARG A 132 22.16 -4.96 -4.45
C ARG A 132 21.04 -5.96 -4.23
N ASP A 133 20.90 -6.44 -3.00
CA ASP A 133 19.91 -7.45 -2.64
C ASP A 133 18.48 -6.90 -2.79
N LEU A 134 18.27 -5.63 -2.43
CA LEU A 134 16.99 -4.92 -2.64
C LEU A 134 16.59 -4.79 -4.10
N ARG A 135 17.51 -4.88 -5.07
CA ARG A 135 17.13 -4.88 -6.50
C ARG A 135 16.20 -6.04 -6.86
N SER A 136 16.22 -7.12 -6.08
CA SER A 136 15.33 -8.27 -6.26
C SER A 136 13.84 -7.91 -6.07
N ILE A 137 13.52 -6.79 -5.41
CA ILE A 137 12.15 -6.28 -5.26
C ILE A 137 11.43 -6.10 -6.60
N ARG A 138 12.19 -5.79 -7.66
CA ARG A 138 11.64 -5.66 -9.03
C ARG A 138 11.03 -6.97 -9.51
N LEU A 139 11.63 -8.11 -9.17
CA LEU A 139 11.11 -9.42 -9.53
C LEU A 139 9.84 -9.76 -8.73
N HIS A 140 9.81 -9.39 -7.44
CA HIS A 140 8.63 -9.54 -6.60
C HIS A 140 7.43 -8.80 -7.19
N TYR A 141 7.55 -7.49 -7.45
CA TYR A 141 6.46 -6.72 -8.04
C TYR A 141 6.11 -7.16 -9.46
N ARG A 142 7.09 -7.61 -10.26
CA ARG A 142 6.80 -8.17 -11.59
C ARG A 142 5.91 -9.41 -11.50
N LYS A 143 6.09 -10.27 -10.49
CA LYS A 143 5.19 -11.43 -10.29
C LYS A 143 3.77 -10.98 -9.97
N ILE A 144 3.60 -10.00 -9.11
CA ILE A 144 2.28 -9.44 -8.80
C ILE A 144 1.63 -8.86 -10.07
N GLN A 145 2.36 -8.02 -10.80
CA GLN A 145 1.88 -7.35 -12.01
C GLN A 145 1.55 -8.31 -13.15
N MET A 146 2.34 -9.38 -13.33
CA MET A 146 2.17 -10.29 -14.46
C MET A 146 1.27 -11.48 -14.13
N LEU A 147 1.16 -11.88 -12.86
CA LEU A 147 0.46 -13.11 -12.46
C LEU A 147 -0.83 -12.84 -11.68
N ILE A 148 -0.97 -11.71 -10.97
CA ILE A 148 -2.14 -11.41 -10.14
C ILE A 148 -3.01 -10.35 -10.83
N PHE A 149 -2.43 -9.21 -11.20
CA PHE A 149 -3.19 -8.09 -11.76
C PHE A 149 -4.06 -8.46 -12.97
N PRO A 150 -3.63 -9.28 -13.95
CA PRO A 150 -4.50 -9.64 -15.07
C PRO A 150 -5.78 -10.35 -14.64
N TYR A 151 -5.78 -11.08 -13.53
CA TYR A 151 -6.97 -11.75 -12.99
C TYR A 151 -7.90 -10.81 -12.23
N LEU A 152 -7.34 -9.74 -11.64
CA LEU A 152 -8.11 -8.66 -11.01
C LEU A 152 -8.78 -7.81 -12.09
N GLU A 153 -8.04 -7.42 -13.12
CA GLU A 153 -8.55 -6.61 -14.23
C GLU A 153 -9.67 -7.31 -14.99
N ARG A 154 -9.54 -8.62 -15.26
CA ARG A 154 -10.61 -9.43 -15.86
C ARG A 154 -11.89 -9.48 -15.02
N ARG A 155 -11.80 -9.22 -13.72
CA ARG A 155 -12.93 -9.12 -12.79
C ARG A 155 -13.42 -7.68 -12.61
N GLY A 156 -12.90 -6.74 -13.39
CA GLY A 156 -13.28 -5.33 -13.32
C GLY A 156 -12.56 -4.54 -12.21
N ILE A 157 -11.55 -5.13 -11.55
CA ILE A 157 -10.73 -4.46 -10.55
C ILE A 157 -9.50 -3.86 -11.25
N VAL A 158 -9.61 -2.62 -11.75
CA VAL A 158 -8.57 -1.95 -12.55
C VAL A 158 -7.86 -0.82 -11.82
N ALA A 159 -8.47 -0.25 -10.78
CA ALA A 159 -7.82 0.73 -9.91
C ALA A 159 -6.57 0.15 -9.21
N VAL A 160 -6.68 -0.99 -8.50
CA VAL A 160 -5.57 -1.59 -7.72
C VAL A 160 -4.29 -1.82 -8.54
N PRO A 161 -4.33 -2.28 -9.80
CA PRO A 161 -3.13 -2.38 -10.64
C PRO A 161 -2.49 -1.06 -11.09
N ARG A 162 -3.24 0.05 -11.00
CA ARG A 162 -2.88 1.38 -11.54
C ARG A 162 -2.46 2.38 -10.48
N VAL A 163 -2.78 2.13 -9.21
CA VAL A 163 -2.19 2.79 -8.04
C VAL A 163 -0.94 2.06 -7.59
#